data_AF-A0A2N1SKT4-F1
#
_entry.id   AF-A0A2N1SKT4-F1
#
_cell.length_a   1.000
_cell.length_b   1.000
_cell.length_c   1.000
_cell.angle_alpha   90.00
_cell.angle_beta   90.00
_cell.angle_gamma   90.00
#
_symmetry.space_group_name_H-M   'P 1'
#
loop_
_entity.id
_entity.type
_entity.pdbx_description
1 polymer ?
#
loop_
_entity_poly.entity_id
_entity_poly.type
_entity_poly.pdbx_seq_one_letter_code
_entity_poly.pdbx_strand_id
1 'polypeptide(L)'
;MQTRTIMTFMQQGGAVMWPLFGLLAIALVVAVERSITFALVYINQEFKGKEVLEKPLAVLDFIAMLAPVLGFLGTVVGMISAFKSVSEATTVQLQLVASGLYEALFTTAFGLIVSVVATVFGFLLDVVVDLLCVENNIQ
;
A
#
# COMPACT_ATOMS: atom_id res chain seq x y z
N MET A 1 -6.53 -25.46 -8.72
CA MET A 1 -5.20 -25.72 -8.13
C MET A 1 -4.38 -24.43 -7.84
N GLN A 2 -5.00 -23.28 -7.53
CA GLN A 2 -4.23 -22.03 -7.23
C GLN A 2 -4.71 -21.24 -6.00
N THR A 3 -5.85 -21.58 -5.38
CA THR A 3 -6.46 -20.76 -4.32
C THR A 3 -5.71 -20.80 -2.98
N ARG A 4 -4.81 -21.77 -2.77
CA ARG A 4 -4.10 -21.89 -1.48
C ARG A 4 -2.96 -20.89 -1.33
N THR A 5 -2.30 -20.46 -2.41
CA THR A 5 -1.09 -19.62 -2.34
C THR A 5 -1.36 -18.24 -1.73
N ILE A 6 -2.44 -17.57 -2.14
CA ILE A 6 -2.79 -16.23 -1.64
C ILE A 6 -3.26 -16.32 -0.19
N MET A 7 -4.07 -17.33 0.14
CA MET A 7 -4.54 -17.54 1.50
C MET A 7 -3.39 -17.87 2.46
N THR A 8 -2.42 -18.68 2.04
CA THR A 8 -1.22 -18.99 2.83
C THR A 8 -0.30 -17.78 2.98
N PHE A 9 -0.24 -16.90 1.99
CA PHE A 9 0.52 -15.65 2.07
C PHE A 9 -0.15 -14.67 3.04
N MET A 10 -1.47 -14.51 2.96
CA MET A 10 -2.24 -13.66 3.89
C MET A 10 -2.20 -14.17 5.33
N GLN A 11 -2.13 -15.48 5.53
CA GLN A 11 -1.99 -16.09 6.86
C GLN A 11 -0.62 -15.84 7.49
N GLN A 12 0.41 -15.47 6.71
CA GLN A 12 1.74 -15.15 7.26
C GLN A 12 1.80 -13.78 7.93
N GLY A 13 0.90 -12.84 7.61
CA GLY A 13 0.86 -11.49 8.20
C GLY A 13 -0.36 -11.21 9.09
N GLY A 14 -1.18 -12.22 9.34
CA GLY A 14 -2.30 -12.08 10.27
C GLY A 14 -3.46 -11.23 9.79
N ALA A 15 -4.26 -10.76 10.74
CA ALA A 15 -5.51 -10.05 10.49
C ALA A 15 -5.31 -8.70 9.76
N VAL A 16 -4.19 -8.02 10.01
CA VAL A 16 -3.90 -6.68 9.44
C VAL A 16 -3.47 -6.76 7.97
N MET A 17 -3.16 -7.95 7.46
CA MET A 17 -2.74 -8.13 6.08
C MET A 17 -3.87 -7.94 5.06
N TRP A 18 -5.12 -8.25 5.44
CA TRP A 18 -6.30 -8.05 4.60
C TRP A 18 -6.56 -6.59 4.20
N PRO A 19 -6.65 -5.62 5.14
CA PRO A 19 -6.82 -4.22 4.77
C PRO A 19 -5.62 -3.68 3.99
N LEU A 20 -4.41 -4.19 4.24
CA LEU A 20 -3.20 -3.80 3.52
C LEU A 20 -3.26 -4.25 2.05
N PHE A 21 -3.74 -5.47 1.78
CA PHE A 21 -3.99 -5.94 0.43
C PHE A 21 -5.09 -5.14 -0.27
N GLY A 22 -6.16 -4.76 0.46
CA GLY A 22 -7.19 -3.87 -0.05
C GLY A 22 -6.62 -2.51 -0.48
N LEU A 23 -5.74 -1.92 0.33
CA LEU A 23 -5.04 -0.68 0.00
C LEU A 23 -4.15 -0.84 -1.24
N LEU A 24 -3.41 -1.95 -1.35
CA LEU A 24 -2.62 -2.24 -2.54
C LEU A 24 -3.49 -2.34 -3.79
N ALA A 25 -4.62 -3.04 -3.71
CA ALA A 25 -5.55 -3.16 -4.84
C ALA A 25 -6.11 -1.80 -5.25
N ILE A 26 -6.51 -0.96 -4.30
CA ILE A 26 -6.97 0.41 -4.56
C ILE A 26 -5.84 1.24 -5.18
N ALA A 27 -4.62 1.16 -4.65
CA ALA A 27 -3.46 1.87 -5.20
C ALA A 27 -3.21 1.49 -6.66
N LEU A 28 -3.27 0.21 -6.99
CA LEU A 28 -3.08 -0.27 -8.36
C LEU A 28 -4.22 0.16 -9.28
N VAL A 29 -5.48 0.08 -8.84
CA VAL A 29 -6.64 0.54 -9.62
C VAL A 29 -6.50 2.03 -9.92
N VAL A 30 -6.23 2.85 -8.91
CA VAL A 30 -6.03 4.29 -9.08
C VAL A 30 -4.82 4.56 -9.99
N ALA A 31 -3.69 3.89 -9.80
CA ALA A 31 -2.50 4.05 -10.65
C ALA A 31 -2.78 3.71 -12.13
N VAL A 32 -3.58 2.66 -12.39
CA VAL A 32 -3.97 2.25 -13.75
C VAL A 32 -4.97 3.26 -14.35
N GLU A 33 -6.01 3.64 -13.62
CA GLU A 33 -6.97 4.66 -14.05
C GLU A 33 -6.27 5.98 -14.42
N ARG A 34 -5.27 6.36 -13.61
CA ARG A 34 -4.46 7.56 -13.87
C ARG A 34 -3.58 7.40 -15.10
N SER A 35 -2.88 6.27 -15.23
CA SER A 35 -2.03 5.99 -16.38
C SER A 35 -2.81 6.04 -17.70
N ILE A 36 -4.05 5.53 -17.73
CA ILE A 36 -4.95 5.59 -18.90
C ILE A 36 -5.41 7.03 -19.15
N THR A 37 -5.86 7.74 -18.11
CA THR A 37 -6.30 9.14 -18.23
C THR A 37 -5.19 10.00 -18.83
N PHE A 38 -3.96 9.81 -18.35
CA PHE A 38 -2.80 10.53 -18.80
C PHE A 38 -2.46 10.23 -20.27
N ALA A 39 -2.48 8.95 -20.67
CA ALA A 39 -2.25 8.55 -22.05
C ALA A 39 -3.30 9.13 -23.01
N LEU A 40 -4.58 9.20 -22.60
CA LEU A 40 -5.64 9.79 -23.42
C LEU A 40 -5.50 11.31 -23.56
N VAL A 41 -5.11 12.02 -22.51
CA VAL A 41 -4.86 13.47 -22.56
C VAL A 41 -3.65 13.79 -23.44
N TYR A 42 -2.58 12.99 -23.34
CA TYR A 42 -1.38 13.15 -24.18
C TYR A 42 -1.69 12.97 -25.67
N ILE A 43 -2.54 12.00 -26.04
CA ILE A 43 -2.90 11.72 -27.44
C ILE A 43 -3.90 12.73 -28.00
N ASN A 44 -4.92 13.13 -27.23
CA ASN A 44 -6.01 13.96 -27.75
C ASN A 44 -5.75 15.48 -27.67
N GLN A 45 -4.68 15.93 -27.01
CA GLN A 45 -4.40 17.35 -26.71
C GLN A 45 -5.60 18.13 -26.13
N GLU A 46 -6.60 17.45 -25.57
CA GLU A 46 -7.67 18.08 -24.80
C GLU A 46 -7.21 18.25 -23.35
N PHE A 47 -6.55 19.37 -23.09
CA PHE A 47 -6.13 19.75 -21.75
C PHE A 47 -7.35 20.03 -20.86
N LYS A 48 -7.68 19.06 -20.00
CA LYS A 48 -8.55 19.30 -18.85
C LYS A 48 -7.70 19.97 -17.77
N GLY A 49 -8.16 21.12 -17.26
CA GLY A 49 -7.39 21.97 -16.35
C GLY A 49 -6.79 21.24 -15.15
N LYS A 50 -5.70 21.83 -14.61
CA LYS A 50 -4.82 21.29 -13.56
C LYS A 50 -5.55 20.66 -12.37
N GLU A 51 -6.65 21.26 -11.90
CA GLU A 51 -7.43 20.75 -10.76
C GLU A 51 -8.01 19.33 -10.96
N VAL A 52 -8.28 18.92 -12.20
CA VAL A 52 -8.83 17.58 -12.52
C VAL A 52 -7.73 16.52 -12.48
N LEU A 53 -6.49 16.93 -12.71
CA LEU A 53 -5.31 16.06 -12.70
C LEU A 53 -4.71 15.90 -11.30
N GLU A 54 -4.81 16.93 -10.44
CA GLU A 54 -4.22 16.95 -9.07
C GLU A 54 -5.07 16.24 -7.99
N LYS A 55 -6.39 16.43 -7.98
CA LYS A 55 -7.30 15.79 -6.99
C LYS A 55 -7.11 14.27 -6.79
N PRO A 56 -6.82 13.48 -7.83
CA PRO A 56 -6.59 12.05 -7.69
C PRO A 56 -5.18 11.64 -7.25
N LEU A 57 -4.18 12.50 -7.45
CA LEU A 57 -2.80 12.25 -6.98
C LEU A 57 -2.78 12.20 -5.45
N ALA A 58 -3.61 13.05 -4.81
CA ALA A 58 -3.83 13.06 -3.37
C ALA A 58 -4.29 11.71 -2.79
N VAL A 59 -4.98 10.86 -3.57
CA VAL A 59 -5.38 9.52 -3.12
C VAL A 59 -4.18 8.59 -3.03
N LEU A 60 -3.25 8.69 -3.99
CA LEU A 60 -2.05 7.87 -4.02
C LEU A 60 -1.09 8.28 -2.89
N ASP A 61 -0.95 9.59 -2.64
CA ASP A 61 -0.19 10.13 -1.51
C ASP A 61 -0.76 9.67 -0.17
N PHE A 62 -2.09 9.70 -0.04
CA PHE A 62 -2.76 9.22 1.16
C PHE A 62 -2.47 7.72 1.41
N ILE A 63 -2.50 6.89 0.36
CA ILE A 63 -2.17 5.47 0.47
C ILE A 63 -0.68 5.27 0.82
N ALA A 64 0.21 6.04 0.20
CA ALA A 64 1.64 6.03 0.49
C ALA A 64 1.93 6.34 1.96
N MET A 65 1.19 7.27 2.57
CA MET A 65 1.30 7.62 3.98
C MET A 65 0.62 6.61 4.92
N LEU A 66 -0.51 6.02 4.54
CA LEU A 66 -1.26 5.09 5.39
C LEU A 66 -0.73 3.65 5.42
N ALA A 67 -0.27 3.14 4.28
CA ALA A 67 0.23 1.77 4.17
C ALA A 67 1.34 1.40 5.21
N PRO A 68 2.35 2.24 5.47
CA PRO A 68 3.39 1.92 6.45
C PRO A 68 2.87 1.99 7.89
N VAL A 69 1.93 2.90 8.17
CA VAL A 69 1.28 3.01 9.50
C VAL A 69 0.44 1.77 9.80
N LEU A 70 -0.27 1.24 8.79
CA LEU A 70 -0.99 -0.03 8.94
C LEU A 70 -0.06 -1.23 9.06
N GLY A 71 1.05 -1.24 8.34
CA GLY A 71 2.11 -2.24 8.53
C GLY A 71 2.63 -2.26 9.97
N PHE A 72 2.90 -1.06 10.52
CA PHE A 72 3.32 -0.88 11.90
C PHE A 72 2.24 -1.35 12.90
N LEU A 73 0.97 -1.04 12.65
CA LEU A 73 -0.14 -1.57 13.46
C LEU A 73 -0.14 -3.11 13.49
N GLY A 74 0.19 -3.75 12.36
CA GLY A 74 0.39 -5.19 12.26
C GLY A 74 1.45 -5.71 13.24
N THR A 75 2.56 -4.98 13.44
CA THR A 75 3.57 -5.37 14.44
C THR A 75 3.03 -5.36 15.85
N VAL A 76 2.29 -4.30 16.19
CA VAL A 76 1.76 -4.11 17.53
C VAL A 76 0.77 -5.23 17.84
N VAL A 77 -0.12 -5.55 16.90
CA VAL A 77 -1.10 -6.63 17.04
C VAL A 77 -0.42 -8.00 17.14
N GLY A 78 0.59 -8.28 16.30
CA GLY A 78 1.33 -9.54 16.31
C GLY A 78 2.11 -9.74 17.61
N MET A 79 2.78 -8.69 18.11
CA MET A 79 3.48 -8.72 19.40
C MET A 79 2.51 -8.92 20.57
N ILE A 80 1.38 -8.20 20.60
CA ILE A 80 0.35 -8.38 21.64
C ILE A 80 -0.13 -9.84 21.65
N SER A 81 -0.38 -10.43 20.49
CA SER A 81 -0.85 -11.81 20.36
C SER A 81 0.20 -12.84 20.79
N ALA A 82 1.47 -12.59 20.46
CA ALA A 82 2.60 -13.40 20.89
C ALA A 82 2.74 -13.42 22.42
N PHE A 83 2.75 -12.24 23.05
CA PHE A 83 2.88 -12.14 24.50
C PHE A 83 1.64 -12.64 25.25
N LYS A 84 0.44 -12.45 24.69
CA LYS A 84 -0.79 -13.05 25.24
C LYS A 84 -0.67 -14.57 25.29
N SER A 85 -0.22 -15.19 24.20
CA SER A 85 -0.03 -16.65 24.14
C SER A 85 1.00 -17.17 25.15
N VAL A 86 2.05 -16.39 25.42
CA VAL A 86 3.01 -16.70 26.49
C VAL A 86 2.39 -16.57 27.88
N SER A 87 1.58 -15.53 28.11
CA SER A 87 0.97 -15.27 29.42
C SER A 87 -0.03 -16.35 29.83
N GLU A 88 -0.68 -17.00 28.86
CA GLU A 88 -1.65 -18.08 29.08
C GLU A 88 -0.98 -19.46 29.12
N ALA A 89 0.29 -19.57 28.69
CA ALA A 89 1.02 -20.83 28.65
C ALA A 89 1.62 -21.20 30.01
N THR A 90 1.38 -22.43 30.47
CA THR A 90 2.00 -22.98 31.69
C THR A 90 3.51 -23.21 31.53
N THR A 91 4.00 -23.32 30.29
CA THR A 91 5.43 -23.44 29.97
C THR A 91 5.73 -22.55 28.77
N VAL A 92 6.73 -21.69 28.92
CA VAL A 92 7.15 -20.76 27.86
C VAL A 92 7.75 -21.55 26.71
N GLN A 93 7.04 -21.58 25.57
CA GLN A 93 7.58 -22.13 24.32
C GLN A 93 8.05 -20.98 23.43
N LEU A 94 9.37 -20.89 23.21
CA LEU A 94 9.98 -19.86 22.36
C LEU A 94 9.44 -19.86 20.93
N GLN A 95 9.03 -21.02 20.41
CA GLN A 95 8.38 -21.15 19.10
C GLN A 95 7.10 -20.29 18.98
N LEU A 96 6.27 -20.19 20.02
CA LEU A 96 5.03 -19.40 19.98
C LEU A 96 5.35 -17.91 19.78
N VAL A 97 6.33 -17.40 20.53
CA VAL A 97 6.78 -16.00 20.43
C VAL A 97 7.39 -15.72 19.07
N ALA A 98 8.27 -16.61 18.59
CA ALA A 98 8.93 -16.47 17.30
C ALA A 98 7.92 -16.40 16.15
N SER A 99 6.83 -17.18 16.22
CA SER A 99 5.78 -17.16 15.19
C SER A 99 5.03 -15.82 15.13
N GLY A 100 4.61 -15.25 16.27
CA GLY A 100 3.92 -13.96 16.29
C GLY A 100 4.82 -12.77 15.95
N LEU A 101 6.12 -12.88 16.26
CA LEU A 101 7.12 -11.90 15.81
C LEU A 101 7.34 -11.96 14.29
N TYR A 102 7.41 -13.16 13.72
CA TYR A 102 7.51 -13.33 12.28
C TYR A 102 6.31 -12.70 11.57
N GLU A 103 5.10 -12.96 12.07
CA GLU A 103 3.85 -12.39 11.54
C GLU A 103 3.86 -10.86 11.57
N ALA A 104 4.25 -10.29 12.71
CA ALA A 104 4.41 -8.85 12.91
C ALA A 104 5.35 -8.22 11.87
N LEU A 105 6.55 -8.78 11.72
CA LEU A 105 7.58 -8.25 10.82
C LEU A 105 7.18 -8.38 9.35
N PHE A 106 6.54 -9.49 8.98
CA PHE A 106 6.10 -9.73 7.63
C PHE A 106 5.08 -8.67 7.15
N THR A 107 4.10 -8.35 8.00
CA THR A 107 3.08 -7.33 7.69
C THR A 107 3.67 -5.92 7.55
N THR A 108 4.73 -5.61 8.30
CA THR A 108 5.44 -4.34 8.15
C THR A 108 6.21 -4.26 6.87
N ALA A 109 6.97 -5.31 6.55
CA ALA A 109 7.72 -5.37 5.30
C ALA A 109 6.76 -5.19 4.11
N PHE A 110 5.61 -5.84 4.15
CA PHE A 110 4.59 -5.68 3.13
C PHE A 110 4.01 -4.25 3.08
N GLY A 111 3.66 -3.66 4.23
CA GLY A 111 3.19 -2.27 4.31
C GLY A 111 4.16 -1.24 3.74
N LEU A 112 5.46 -1.44 3.99
CA LEU A 112 6.52 -0.61 3.43
C LEU A 112 6.64 -0.79 1.91
N ILE A 113 6.55 -2.02 1.39
CA ILE A 113 6.58 -2.27 -0.05
C ILE A 113 5.41 -1.55 -0.73
N VAL A 114 4.20 -1.65 -0.18
CA VAL A 114 3.02 -0.97 -0.73
C VAL A 114 3.19 0.55 -0.72
N SER A 115 3.71 1.11 0.39
CA SER A 115 4.04 2.52 0.52
C SER A 115 5.02 2.99 -0.56
N VAL A 116 6.13 2.28 -0.74
CA VAL A 116 7.17 2.61 -1.72
C VAL A 116 6.59 2.62 -3.14
N VAL A 117 5.80 1.59 -3.49
CA VAL A 117 5.18 1.52 -4.82
C VAL A 117 4.24 2.70 -5.05
N ALA A 118 3.38 3.03 -4.07
CA ALA A 118 2.47 4.16 -4.17
C ALA A 118 3.22 5.50 -4.33
N THR A 119 4.26 5.74 -3.52
CA THR A 119 5.08 6.95 -3.60
C THR A 119 5.78 7.09 -4.94
N VAL A 120 6.38 6.02 -5.46
CA VAL A 120 7.09 6.06 -6.74
C VAL A 120 6.12 6.37 -7.88
N PHE A 121 4.96 5.72 -7.91
CA PHE A 121 3.94 6.01 -8.92
C PHE A 121 3.39 7.43 -8.81
N GLY A 122 3.14 7.93 -7.59
CA GLY A 122 2.62 9.28 -7.37
C GLY A 122 3.60 10.33 -7.87
N PHE A 123 4.86 10.20 -7.44
CA PHE A 123 5.94 11.08 -7.86
C PHE A 123 6.15 11.09 -9.37
N LEU A 124 6.14 9.91 -10.03
CA LEU A 124 6.29 9.86 -11.48
C LEU A 124 5.15 10.58 -12.18
N LEU A 125 3.90 10.37 -11.75
CA LEU A 125 2.74 11.03 -12.35
C LEU A 125 2.77 12.55 -12.14
N ASP A 126 3.13 13.02 -10.95
CA ASP A 126 3.28 14.45 -10.64
C ASP A 126 4.27 15.13 -11.59
N VAL A 127 5.45 14.51 -11.77
CA VAL A 127 6.48 15.03 -12.70
C VAL A 127 5.94 15.14 -14.13
N VAL A 128 5.16 14.16 -14.59
CA VAL A 128 4.59 14.25 -15.95
C VAL A 128 3.51 15.33 -16.02
N VAL A 129 2.66 15.48 -14.99
CA VAL A 129 1.65 16.55 -14.92
C VAL A 129 2.33 17.92 -15.02
N ASP A 130 3.38 18.14 -14.25
CA ASP A 130 4.10 19.42 -14.22
C ASP A 130 4.72 19.75 -15.59
N LEU A 131 5.35 18.77 -16.25
CA LEU A 131 5.90 18.95 -17.60
C LEU A 131 4.81 19.34 -18.62
N LEU A 132 3.65 18.69 -18.55
CA LEU A 132 2.52 19.00 -19.42
C LEU A 132 1.95 20.40 -19.19
N CYS A 133 1.85 20.84 -17.93
CA CYS A 133 1.39 22.19 -17.59
C CYS A 133 2.35 23.26 -18.14
N VAL A 134 3.67 23.03 -18.01
CA VAL A 134 4.70 23.94 -18.52
C VAL A 134 4.64 24.04 -20.05
N GLU A 135 4.54 22.91 -20.75
CA GLU A 135 4.53 22.89 -22.22
C GLU A 135 3.29 23.59 -22.81
N ASN A 136 2.16 23.55 -22.10
CA ASN A 136 0.89 24.11 -22.59
C ASN A 136 0.55 25.48 -21.99
N ASN A 137 1.49 26.08 -21.24
CA ASN A 137 1.34 27.40 -20.60
C ASN A 137 0.07 27.52 -19.75
N ILE A 138 -0.34 26.43 -19.11
CA ILE A 138 -1.50 26.38 -18.22
C ILE A 138 -0.98 26.63 -16.80
N GLN A 139 -1.34 27.78 -16.23
CA GLN A 139 -1.02 28.16 -14.84
C GLN A 139 -1.87 27.36 -13.85
#